data_AF-A0A7J2TPK3-F1
#
_entry.id   AF-A0A7J2TPK3-F1
#
_cell.length_a   1.000
_cell.length_b   1.000
_cell.length_c   1.000
_cell.angle_alpha   90.00
_cell.angle_beta   90.00
_cell.angle_gamma   90.00
#
_symmetry.space_group_name_H-M   'P 1'
#
loop_
_entity.id
_entity.type
_entity.pdbx_description
1 polymer ?
#
loop_
_entity_poly.entity_id
_entity_poly.type
_entity_poly.pdbx_seq_one_letter_code
_entity_poly.pdbx_strand_id
1 'polypeptide(L)'
;MKAEKIEKISGYAFLIIGLIFIILPAVLAFVMFLSGWQIPQFIPIQLGETDSYVRAFTIFSNACLVFFIFVIMVWAGSILSCRGVTLIKDVKLKLVKKSLREVEETAEKVESEES
;
A
#
# COMPACT_ATOMS: atom_id res chain seq x y z
N MET A 1 -22.97 -2.82 14.73
CA MET A 1 -21.76 -3.33 15.42
C MET A 1 -20.96 -4.36 14.62
N LYS A 2 -21.56 -5.41 14.01
CA LYS A 2 -20.80 -6.43 13.24
C LYS A 2 -20.13 -5.87 11.97
N ALA A 3 -20.86 -5.11 11.15
CA ALA A 3 -20.33 -4.54 9.90
C ALA A 3 -19.17 -3.55 10.14
N GLU A 4 -19.26 -2.74 11.19
CA GLU A 4 -18.26 -1.73 11.55
C GLU A 4 -16.93 -2.35 12.02
N LYS A 5 -16.99 -3.49 12.73
CA LYS A 5 -15.79 -4.29 13.02
C LYS A 5 -15.15 -4.85 11.74
N ILE A 6 -15.95 -5.31 10.79
CA ILE A 6 -15.47 -5.85 9.51
C ILE A 6 -14.81 -4.75 8.68
N GLU A 7 -15.44 -3.57 8.56
CA GLU A 7 -14.87 -2.40 7.87
C GLU A 7 -13.50 -2.01 8.49
N LYS A 8 -13.41 -1.96 9.82
CA LYS A 8 -12.15 -1.66 10.52
C LYS A 8 -11.06 -2.71 10.24
N ILE A 9 -11.39 -4.00 10.27
CA ILE A 9 -10.46 -5.08 9.97
C ILE A 9 -9.99 -5.00 8.51
N SER A 10 -10.91 -4.74 7.58
CA SER A 10 -10.57 -4.57 6.16
C SER A 10 -9.64 -3.38 5.92
N GLY A 11 -9.84 -2.27 6.63
CA GLY A 11 -8.95 -1.11 6.56
C GLY A 11 -7.53 -1.41 7.03
N TYR A 12 -7.39 -2.16 8.13
CA TYR A 12 -6.07 -2.63 8.59
C TYR A 12 -5.43 -3.64 7.63
N ALA A 13 -6.22 -4.55 7.05
CA ALA A 13 -5.71 -5.49 6.05
C ALA A 13 -5.16 -4.74 4.82
N PHE A 14 -5.87 -3.74 4.31
CA PHE A 14 -5.39 -2.91 3.20
C PHE A 14 -4.12 -2.13 3.54
N LEU A 15 -3.99 -1.65 4.78
CA LEU A 15 -2.77 -1.00 5.25
C LEU A 15 -1.58 -1.97 5.31
N ILE A 16 -1.77 -3.17 5.86
CA ILE A 16 -0.71 -4.19 5.94
C ILE A 16 -0.27 -4.60 4.53
N ILE A 17 -1.24 -4.89 3.65
CA ILE A 17 -0.96 -5.26 2.27
C ILE A 17 -0.23 -4.12 1.56
N GLY A 18 -0.72 -2.89 1.67
CA GLY A 18 -0.08 -1.71 1.07
C GLY A 18 1.36 -1.51 1.57
N LEU A 19 1.60 -1.73 2.86
CA LEU A 19 2.94 -1.67 3.45
C LEU A 19 3.87 -2.75 2.88
N ILE A 20 3.37 -3.99 2.70
CA ILE A 20 4.14 -5.07 2.06
C ILE A 20 4.54 -4.66 0.64
N PHE A 21 3.63 -4.08 -0.13
CA PHE A 21 3.92 -3.60 -1.49
C PHE A 21 4.94 -2.46 -1.54
N ILE A 22 5.16 -1.73 -0.45
CA ILE A 22 6.18 -0.66 -0.35
C ILE A 22 7.52 -1.24 0.11
N ILE A 23 7.52 -2.13 1.09
CA ILE A 23 8.74 -2.70 1.67
C ILE A 23 9.37 -3.73 0.73
N LEU A 24 8.56 -4.60 0.11
CA LEU A 24 9.05 -5.70 -0.71
C LEU A 24 9.93 -5.25 -1.89
N PRO A 25 9.56 -4.23 -2.69
CA PRO A 25 10.41 -3.72 -3.76
C PRO A 25 11.71 -3.10 -3.24
N ALA A 26 11.67 -2.43 -2.09
CA ALA A 26 12.86 -1.83 -1.48
C ALA A 26 13.86 -2.90 -1.00
N VAL A 27 13.37 -3.96 -0.37
CA VAL A 27 14.19 -5.10 0.04
C VAL A 27 14.77 -5.82 -1.18
N LEU A 28 13.96 -6.07 -2.22
CA LEU A 28 14.42 -6.67 -3.46
C LEU A 28 15.53 -5.83 -4.14
N ALA A 29 15.34 -4.51 -4.23
CA ALA A 29 16.34 -3.61 -4.79
C ALA A 29 17.66 -3.65 -3.98
N PHE A 30 17.56 -3.67 -2.64
CA PHE A 30 18.71 -3.75 -1.76
C PHE A 30 19.45 -5.10 -1.89
N VAL A 31 18.71 -6.22 -1.97
CA VAL A 31 19.30 -7.54 -2.22
C VAL A 31 20.01 -7.56 -3.57
N MET A 32 19.36 -7.09 -4.64
CA MET A 32 19.97 -7.01 -5.97
C MET A 32 21.27 -6.18 -5.96
N PHE A 33 21.29 -5.07 -5.21
CA PHE A 33 22.48 -4.24 -5.04
C PHE A 33 23.61 -4.96 -4.30
N LEU A 34 23.31 -5.66 -3.20
CA LEU A 34 24.34 -6.33 -2.39
C LEU A 34 24.88 -7.61 -3.01
N SER A 35 24.02 -8.45 -3.59
CA SER A 35 24.42 -9.79 -4.05
C SER A 35 24.95 -9.81 -5.47
N GLY A 36 24.99 -8.65 -6.16
CA GLY A 36 25.29 -8.61 -7.60
C GLY A 36 24.36 -9.52 -8.40
N TRP A 37 23.12 -9.72 -7.92
CA TRP A 37 22.18 -10.68 -8.51
C TRP A 37 21.96 -10.30 -9.97
N GLN A 38 21.95 -11.29 -10.87
CA GLN A 38 21.66 -11.03 -12.28
C GLN A 38 20.29 -10.35 -12.40
N ILE A 39 20.30 -9.12 -12.88
CA ILE A 39 19.09 -8.34 -13.16
C ILE A 39 18.20 -9.20 -14.07
N PRO A 40 16.92 -9.40 -13.72
CA PRO A 40 15.99 -10.10 -14.60
C PRO A 40 16.07 -9.54 -16.02
N GLN A 41 16.35 -10.41 -16.99
CA GLN A 41 16.46 -10.03 -18.39
C GLN A 41 15.07 -10.07 -19.02
N PHE A 42 14.49 -8.89 -19.24
CA PHE A 42 13.25 -8.74 -20.00
C PHE A 42 13.53 -8.63 -21.50
N ILE A 43 14.64 -8.00 -21.84
CA ILE A 43 15.22 -7.93 -23.18
C ILE A 43 16.37 -8.95 -23.22
N PRO A 44 16.28 -10.00 -24.06
CA PRO A 44 17.32 -11.00 -24.15
C PRO A 44 18.59 -10.39 -24.77
N ILE A 45 19.75 -10.70 -24.20
CA ILE A 45 21.04 -10.40 -24.82
C ILE A 45 21.32 -11.52 -25.81
N GLN A 46 21.48 -11.22 -27.10
CA GLN A 46 21.77 -12.26 -28.08
C GLN A 46 23.16 -12.84 -27.86
N LEU A 47 23.24 -14.17 -27.81
CA LEU A 47 24.49 -14.90 -27.60
C LEU A 47 25.34 -14.77 -28.88
N GLY A 48 26.26 -13.80 -28.90
CA GLY A 48 27.11 -13.50 -30.05
C GLY A 48 27.26 -11.99 -30.36
N GLU A 49 26.59 -11.13 -29.59
CA GLU A 49 26.63 -9.69 -29.80
C GLU A 49 28.00 -9.10 -29.40
N THR A 50 28.82 -8.81 -30.40
CA THR A 50 30.18 -8.25 -30.25
C THR A 50 30.18 -6.75 -30.01
N ASP A 51 29.08 -6.07 -30.31
CA ASP A 51 28.95 -4.64 -30.11
C ASP A 51 28.71 -4.32 -28.63
N SER A 52 29.75 -3.78 -28.00
CA SER A 52 29.77 -3.46 -26.58
C SER A 52 28.70 -2.42 -26.22
N TYR A 53 28.31 -1.56 -27.17
CA TYR A 53 27.28 -0.55 -26.96
C TYR A 53 25.88 -1.17 -26.82
N VAL A 54 25.51 -2.08 -27.73
CA VAL A 54 24.19 -2.74 -27.72
C VAL A 54 24.02 -3.59 -26.46
N ARG A 55 25.08 -4.27 -26.05
CA ARG A 55 25.10 -5.03 -24.80
C ARG A 55 24.90 -4.14 -23.57
N ALA A 56 25.61 -3.01 -23.48
CA ALA A 56 25.48 -2.08 -22.36
C ALA A 56 24.09 -1.43 -22.31
N PHE A 57 23.57 -1.03 -23.47
CA PHE A 57 22.22 -0.48 -23.59
C PHE A 57 21.16 -1.48 -23.12
N THR A 58 21.27 -2.76 -23.51
CA THR A 58 20.32 -3.81 -23.12
C THR A 58 20.33 -4.06 -21.61
N ILE A 59 21.51 -4.06 -20.97
CA ILE A 59 21.64 -4.17 -19.51
C ILE A 59 20.98 -2.96 -18.83
N PHE A 60 21.25 -1.75 -19.32
CA PHE A 60 20.67 -0.52 -18.79
C PHE A 60 19.14 -0.50 -18.92
N SER A 61 18.61 -0.84 -20.10
CA SER A 61 17.15 -0.92 -20.32
C SER A 61 16.49 -1.94 -19.40
N ASN A 62 17.08 -3.13 -19.22
CA ASN A 62 16.57 -4.12 -18.27
C ASN A 62 16.56 -3.58 -16.83
N ALA A 63 17.62 -2.89 -16.39
CA ALA A 63 17.65 -2.26 -15.08
C ALA A 63 16.55 -1.20 -14.94
N CYS A 64 16.36 -0.33 -15.93
CA CYS A 64 15.28 0.65 -15.94
C CYS A 64 13.89 0.00 -15.86
N LEU A 65 13.66 -1.10 -16.57
CA LEU A 65 12.39 -1.83 -16.52
C LEU A 65 12.12 -2.42 -15.13
N VAL A 66 13.13 -3.01 -14.49
CA VAL A 66 13.02 -3.50 -13.10
C VAL A 66 12.65 -2.35 -12.15
N PHE A 67 13.37 -1.23 -12.24
CA PHE A 67 13.08 -0.05 -11.42
C PHE A 67 11.67 0.50 -11.67
N PHE A 68 11.24 0.54 -12.92
CA PHE A 68 9.89 0.98 -13.28
C PHE A 68 8.82 0.09 -12.66
N ILE A 69 9.01 -1.24 -12.68
CA ILE A 69 8.12 -2.19 -12.00
C ILE A 69 8.11 -1.95 -10.48
N PHE A 70 9.25 -1.67 -9.87
CA PHE A 70 9.32 -1.33 -8.43
C PHE A 70 8.54 -0.05 -8.11
N VAL A 71 8.66 0.97 -8.95
CA VAL A 71 7.90 2.22 -8.80
C VAL A 71 6.40 1.96 -8.90
N ILE A 72 5.95 1.14 -9.86
CA ILE A 72 4.53 0.76 -9.98
C ILE A 72 4.05 0.01 -8.73
N MET A 73 4.85 -0.91 -8.19
CA MET A 73 4.49 -1.64 -6.97
C MET A 73 4.35 -0.70 -5.76
N VAL A 74 5.30 0.21 -5.55
CA VAL A 74 5.25 1.21 -4.47
C VAL A 74 4.03 2.14 -4.65
N TRP A 75 3.75 2.54 -5.88
CA TRP A 75 2.59 3.38 -6.21
C TRP A 75 1.27 2.66 -5.90
N ALA A 76 1.13 1.39 -6.31
CA ALA A 76 -0.02 0.57 -5.98
C ALA A 76 -0.19 0.37 -4.46
N GLY A 77 0.91 0.09 -3.74
CA GLY A 77 0.92 -0.01 -2.28
C GLY A 77 0.48 1.28 -1.58
N SER A 78 0.88 2.43 -2.12
CA SER A 78 0.45 3.75 -1.62
C SER A 78 -1.04 3.97 -1.81
N ILE A 79 -1.60 3.63 -2.97
CA ILE A 79 -3.06 3.73 -3.24
C ILE A 79 -3.84 2.83 -2.27
N LEU A 80 -3.40 1.59 -2.07
CA LEU A 80 -4.04 0.65 -1.15
C LEU A 80 -4.01 1.15 0.30
N SER A 81 -2.86 1.67 0.73
CA SER A 81 -2.71 2.24 2.08
C SER A 81 -3.61 3.45 2.30
N CYS A 82 -3.71 4.36 1.32
CA CYS A 82 -4.63 5.50 1.38
C CYS A 82 -6.08 5.06 1.55
N ARG A 83 -6.53 4.06 0.78
CA ARG A 83 -7.89 3.50 0.92
C ARG A 83 -8.11 2.86 2.28
N GLY A 84 -7.13 2.12 2.80
CA GLY A 84 -7.17 1.53 4.13
C GLY A 84 -7.34 2.58 5.24
N VAL A 85 -6.58 3.67 5.18
CA VAL A 85 -6.68 4.79 6.14
C VAL A 85 -8.04 5.47 6.06
N THR A 86 -8.58 5.71 4.87
CA THR A 86 -9.92 6.30 4.70
C THR A 86 -11.00 5.43 5.34
N LEU A 87 -10.98 4.12 5.12
CA LEU A 87 -11.93 3.20 5.76
C LEU A 87 -11.86 3.25 7.30
N ILE A 88 -10.65 3.29 7.87
CA ILE A 88 -10.48 3.40 9.32
C ILE A 88 -10.99 4.74 9.85
N LYS A 89 -10.74 5.84 9.13
CA LYS A 89 -11.25 7.17 9.50
C LYS A 89 -12.77 7.23 9.45
N ASP A 90 -13.39 6.67 8.41
CA ASP A 90 -14.84 6.63 8.27
C ASP A 90 -15.49 5.85 9.42
N VAL A 91 -14.92 4.71 9.79
CA VAL A 91 -15.40 3.93 10.96
C VAL A 91 -15.24 4.73 12.26
N LYS A 92 -14.10 5.39 12.48
CA LYS A 92 -13.93 6.25 13.67
C LYS A 92 -14.96 7.36 13.72
N LEU A 93 -15.26 7.99 12.59
CA LEU A 93 -16.22 9.08 12.50
C LEU A 93 -17.66 8.59 12.75
N LYS A 94 -18.03 7.42 12.21
CA LYS A 94 -19.32 6.76 12.50
C LYS A 94 -19.47 6.45 14.00
N LEU A 95 -18.43 5.93 14.65
CA LEU A 95 -18.43 5.66 16.09
C LEU A 95 -18.63 6.93 16.91
N VAL A 96 -17.85 7.99 16.63
CA VAL A 96 -17.95 9.27 17.36
C VAL A 96 -19.34 9.88 17.20
N LYS A 97 -19.90 9.86 15.99
CA LYS A 97 -21.26 10.37 15.73
C LYS A 97 -22.32 9.57 16.49
N LYS A 98 -22.16 8.25 16.58
CA LYS A 98 -23.06 7.39 17.36
C LYS A 98 -22.98 7.69 18.86
N SER A 99 -21.77 7.84 19.39
CA SER A 99 -21.54 8.18 20.79
C SER A 99 -22.11 9.56 21.16
N LEU A 100 -21.92 10.58 20.31
CA LEU A 100 -22.50 11.91 20.55
C LEU A 100 -24.03 11.87 20.59
N ARG A 101 -24.66 11.13 19.67
CA ARG A 101 -26.12 10.98 19.65
C ARG A 101 -26.66 10.23 20.87
N GLU A 102 -25.94 9.21 21.34
CA GLU A 102 -26.30 8.51 22.59
C GLU A 102 -26.19 9.42 23.82
N VAL A 103 -25.19 10.32 23.85
CA VAL A 103 -25.03 11.31 24.92
C VAL A 103 -26.16 12.36 24.87
N GLU A 104 -26.52 12.84 23.69
CA GLU A 104 -27.63 13.78 23.48
C GLU A 104 -28.98 13.18 23.91
N GLU A 105 -29.29 11.95 23.48
CA GLU A 105 -30.49 11.23 23.92
C GLU A 105 -30.53 10.97 25.43
N THR A 106 -29.36 10.83 26.08
CA THR A 106 -29.30 10.65 27.53
C THR A 106 -29.54 11.97 28.26
N ALA A 107 -28.99 13.08 27.76
CA ALA A 107 -29.22 14.41 28.33
C ALA A 107 -30.70 14.84 28.22
N GLU A 108 -31.34 14.61 27.07
CA GLU A 108 -32.74 14.95 26.84
C GLU A 108 -33.70 14.14 27.75
N LYS A 109 -33.35 12.89 28.06
CA LYS A 109 -34.10 12.07 29.03
C LYS A 109 -33.99 12.57 30.46
N VAL A 110 -32.83 13.07 30.86
CA VAL A 110 -32.62 13.62 32.21
C VAL A 110 -33.37 14.95 32.37
N GLU A 111 -33.34 15.84 31.37
CA GLU A 111 -34.11 17.09 31.42
C GLU A 111 -35.64 16.87 31.43
N SER A 112 -36.12 15.82 30.77
CA SER A 112 -37.55 15.48 30.75
C SER A 112 -38.05 14.72 31.97
N GLU A 113 -37.16 14.12 32.79
CA GLU A 113 -37.52 13.51 34.08
C GLU A 113 -37.42 14.51 35.26
N GLU A 114 -36.70 15.63 35.10
CA GLU A 114 -36.61 16.71 36.10
C GLU A 114 -37.69 17.81 35.96
N SER A 115 -38.51 17.79 34.90
CA SER A 115 -39.66 18.70 34.69
C SER A 115 -40.99 18.07 35.08
#